data_AF-A0A2D4KS48-F1
#
_entry.id   AF-A0A2D4KS48-F1
#
_cell.length_a   1.000
_cell.length_b   1.000
_cell.length_c   1.000
_cell.angle_alpha   90.00
_cell.angle_beta   90.00
_cell.angle_gamma   90.00
#
_symmetry.space_group_name_H-M   'P 1'
#
loop_
_entity.id
_entity.type
_entity.pdbx_description
1 polymer ?
#
loop_
_entity_poly.entity_id
_entity_poly.type
_entity_poly.pdbx_seq_one_letter_code
_entity_poly.pdbx_strand_id
1 'polypeptide(L)'
;RTCAILCHIYHHALHDRWYQARDLMLMSHLQDNIQHADPPVQILYNRTMVQLGICAFRQGLIKDAHNALLDIQSSGRAKELLGQGLLMRSMQERNQEQEKIEKRRQVPFHMHINLELLECVYLVSAMLLEIPYMAAHEFDARRR
;
A
#
# COMPACT_ATOMS: atom_id res chain seq x y z
N ARG A 1 3.17 11.53 -17.76
CA ARG A 1 3.66 12.34 -16.60
C ARG A 1 3.47 11.59 -15.28
N THR A 2 2.26 11.14 -14.96
CA THR A 2 1.94 10.39 -13.73
C THR A 2 2.79 9.14 -13.50
N CYS A 3 3.00 8.30 -14.53
CA CYS A 3 3.85 7.11 -14.37
C CYS A 3 5.31 7.47 -14.03
N ALA A 4 5.84 8.54 -14.61
CA ALA A 4 7.22 8.95 -14.37
C ALA A 4 7.43 9.39 -12.92
N ILE A 5 6.51 10.17 -12.36
CA ILE A 5 6.59 10.60 -10.96
C ILE A 5 6.39 9.43 -9.99
N LEU A 6 5.48 8.49 -10.29
CA LEU A 6 5.31 7.28 -9.47
C LEU A 6 6.56 6.40 -9.48
N CYS A 7 7.16 6.16 -10.65
CA CYS A 7 8.43 5.43 -10.74
C CYS A 7 9.56 6.15 -9.98
N HIS A 8 9.60 7.48 -10.04
CA HIS A 8 10.59 8.28 -9.32
C HIS A 8 10.42 8.14 -7.79
N ILE A 9 9.19 8.28 -7.29
CA ILE A 9 8.86 8.09 -5.88
C ILE A 9 9.20 6.66 -5.44
N TYR A 10 8.82 5.65 -6.23
CA TYR A 10 9.13 4.25 -5.95
C TYR A 10 10.65 4.03 -5.82
N HIS A 11 11.44 4.61 -6.72
CA HIS A 11 12.89 4.53 -6.68
C HIS A 11 13.47 5.21 -5.43
N HIS A 12 13.02 6.43 -5.08
CA HIS A 12 13.46 7.09 -3.84
C HIS A 12 13.12 6.27 -2.59
N ALA A 13 11.90 5.71 -2.52
CA ALA A 13 11.46 4.87 -1.42
C ALA A 13 12.29 3.58 -1.30
N LEU A 14 12.66 2.97 -2.42
CA LEU A 14 13.52 1.77 -2.45
C LEU A 14 14.90 2.03 -1.85
N HIS A 15 15.44 3.24 -2.05
CA HIS A 15 16.78 3.62 -1.61
C HIS A 15 16.79 4.43 -0.30
N ASP A 16 15.80 4.25 0.58
CA ASP A 16 15.75 4.89 1.92
C ASP A 16 15.64 6.42 1.92
N ARG A 17 15.33 7.02 0.77
CA ARG A 17 15.19 8.48 0.66
C ARG A 17 13.74 8.88 0.95
N TRP A 18 13.29 8.59 2.17
CA TRP A 18 11.89 8.75 2.57
C TRP A 18 11.37 10.18 2.41
N TYR A 19 12.08 11.18 2.95
CA TYR A 19 11.64 12.58 2.88
C TYR A 19 11.43 13.05 1.44
N GLN A 20 12.36 12.71 0.54
CA GLN A 20 12.26 13.05 -0.87
C GLN A 20 11.06 12.36 -1.53
N ALA A 21 10.85 11.07 -1.24
CA ALA A 21 9.74 10.30 -1.78
C ALA A 21 8.38 10.82 -1.29
N ARG A 22 8.28 11.16 0.00
CA ARG A 22 7.09 11.76 0.63
C ARG A 22 6.77 13.13 0.02
N ASP A 23 7.76 14.01 -0.05
CA ASP A 23 7.56 15.36 -0.54
C ASP A 23 7.11 15.35 -2.00
N LEU A 24 7.71 14.48 -2.83
CA LEU A 24 7.26 14.25 -4.20
C LEU A 24 5.82 13.71 -4.27
N MET A 25 5.44 12.77 -3.39
CA MET A 25 4.08 12.24 -3.35
C MET A 25 3.07 13.34 -2.99
N LEU A 26 3.34 14.15 -1.98
CA LEU A 26 2.45 15.25 -1.55
C LEU A 26 2.36 16.36 -2.59
N MET A 27 3.49 16.80 -3.16
CA MET A 27 3.52 17.85 -4.19
C MET A 27 2.80 17.45 -5.48
N SER A 28 2.70 16.15 -5.75
CA SER A 28 2.09 15.64 -6.97
C SER A 28 0.57 15.66 -6.96
N HIS A 29 -0.07 15.82 -5.79
CA HIS A 29 -1.53 15.75 -5.61
C HIS A 29 -2.16 14.52 -6.29
N LEU A 30 -1.43 13.40 -6.28
CA LEU A 30 -1.90 12.18 -6.94
C LEU A 30 -3.03 11.50 -6.15
N GLN A 31 -3.11 11.72 -4.83
CA GLN A 31 -4.15 11.15 -3.97
C GLN A 31 -5.56 11.52 -4.44
N ASP A 32 -5.76 12.76 -4.92
CA ASP A 32 -7.06 13.26 -5.35
C ASP A 32 -7.47 12.76 -6.75
N ASN A 33 -6.48 12.48 -7.61
CA ASN A 33 -6.69 12.19 -9.03
C ASN A 33 -6.59 10.70 -9.39
N ILE A 34 -6.03 9.87 -8.51
CA ILE A 34 -5.70 8.47 -8.85
C ILE A 34 -6.94 7.60 -9.09
N GLN A 35 -8.07 7.90 -8.45
CA GLN A 35 -9.32 7.12 -8.61
C GLN A 35 -9.86 7.17 -10.05
N HIS A 36 -9.57 8.26 -10.78
CA HIS A 36 -9.98 8.46 -12.17
C HIS A 36 -8.92 8.00 -13.18
N ALA A 37 -7.75 7.55 -12.72
CA ALA A 37 -6.67 7.11 -13.59
C ALA A 37 -6.91 5.68 -14.12
N ASP A 38 -6.23 5.33 -15.21
CA ASP A 38 -6.30 3.98 -15.76
C ASP A 38 -5.87 2.91 -14.73
N PRO A 39 -6.48 1.71 -14.73
CA PRO A 39 -6.17 0.66 -13.77
C PRO A 39 -4.68 0.30 -13.63
N PRO A 40 -3.86 0.25 -14.70
CA PRO A 40 -2.41 0.02 -14.55
C PRO A 40 -1.69 1.12 -13.75
N VAL A 41 -2.15 2.37 -13.86
CA VAL A 41 -1.60 3.50 -13.11
C VAL A 41 -2.01 3.42 -11.64
N GLN A 42 -3.24 2.99 -11.36
CA GLN A 42 -3.70 2.73 -9.99
C GLN A 42 -2.88 1.62 -9.32
N ILE A 43 -2.58 0.52 -10.03
CA ILE A 43 -1.70 -0.54 -9.53
C ILE A 43 -0.31 0.01 -9.21
N LEU A 44 0.26 0.82 -10.11
CA LEU A 44 1.57 1.44 -9.89
C LEU A 44 1.54 2.38 -8.66
N TYR A 45 0.46 3.14 -8.47
CA TYR A 45 0.27 3.98 -7.30
C TYR A 45 0.19 3.15 -6.02
N ASN A 46 -0.64 2.10 -5.97
CA ASN A 46 -0.75 1.22 -4.81
C ASN A 46 0.61 0.61 -4.44
N ARG A 47 1.36 0.17 -5.44
CA ARG A 47 2.73 -0.36 -5.24
C ARG A 47 3.69 0.70 -4.71
N THR A 48 3.56 1.94 -5.18
CA THR A 48 4.36 3.08 -4.70
C THR A 48 4.00 3.46 -3.27
N MET A 49 2.72 3.41 -2.90
CA MET A 49 2.24 3.61 -1.53
C MET A 49 2.76 2.55 -0.57
N VAL A 50 2.70 1.26 -0.96
CA VAL A 50 3.31 0.17 -0.18
C VAL A 50 4.80 0.40 0.00
N GLN A 51 5.53 0.75 -1.06
CA GLN A 51 6.97 0.98 -0.99
C GLN A 51 7.31 2.18 -0.08
N LEU A 52 6.51 3.25 -0.13
CA LEU A 52 6.63 4.38 0.78
C LEU A 52 6.40 3.97 2.24
N GLY A 53 5.37 3.15 2.52
CA GLY A 53 5.09 2.63 3.85
C GLY A 53 6.24 1.76 4.39
N ILE A 54 6.79 0.88 3.56
CA ILE A 54 7.97 0.06 3.92
C ILE A 54 9.19 0.96 4.16
N CYS A 55 9.41 1.97 3.33
CA CYS A 55 10.48 2.95 3.50
C CYS A 55 10.34 3.71 4.83
N ALA A 56 9.13 4.19 5.15
CA ALA A 56 8.83 4.85 6.42
C ALA A 56 9.15 3.95 7.62
N PHE A 57 8.75 2.68 7.54
CA PHE A 57 9.04 1.69 8.57
C PHE A 57 10.54 1.47 8.79
N ARG A 58 11.32 1.36 7.70
CA ARG A 58 12.78 1.22 7.75
C ARG A 58 13.48 2.43 8.36
N GLN A 59 12.90 3.62 8.23
CA GLN A 59 13.37 4.86 8.86
C GLN A 59 12.89 5.02 10.31
N GLY A 60 12.13 4.07 10.86
CA GLY A 60 11.59 4.13 12.23
C GLY A 60 10.36 5.02 12.38
N LEU A 61 9.76 5.49 11.29
CA LEU A 61 8.57 6.35 11.28
C LEU A 61 7.30 5.49 11.35
N ILE A 62 7.05 4.89 12.52
CA ILE A 62 6.01 3.87 12.71
C ILE A 62 4.60 4.42 12.42
N LYS A 63 4.28 5.64 12.86
CA LYS A 63 2.98 6.28 12.60
C LYS A 63 2.73 6.47 11.11
N ASP A 64 3.72 6.97 10.40
CA ASP A 64 3.61 7.22 8.96
C ASP A 64 3.54 5.91 8.17
N ALA A 65 4.31 4.89 8.57
CA ALA A 65 4.23 3.56 8.01
C ALA A 65 2.83 2.95 8.19
N HIS A 66 2.27 3.02 9.40
CA HIS A 66 0.93 2.52 9.69
C HIS A 66 -0.13 3.23 8.83
N ASN A 67 -0.11 4.57 8.80
CA ASN A 67 -1.07 5.38 8.03
C ASN A 67 -0.99 5.08 6.51
N ALA A 68 0.21 4.92 5.95
CA ALA A 68 0.38 4.64 4.53
C ALA A 68 -0.12 3.25 4.11
N LEU A 69 -0.09 2.27 5.03
CA LEU A 69 -0.44 0.87 4.76
C LEU A 69 -1.88 0.52 5.13
N LEU A 70 -2.54 1.34 5.96
CA LEU A 70 -3.88 1.11 6.49
C LEU A 70 -4.92 0.81 5.41
N ASP A 71 -5.02 1.66 4.39
CA ASP A 71 -6.04 1.52 3.34
C ASP A 71 -5.86 0.23 2.50
N ILE A 72 -4.60 -0.17 2.27
CA ILE A 72 -4.28 -1.34 1.47
C ILE A 72 -4.56 -2.63 2.27
N GLN A 73 -4.17 -2.67 3.54
CA GLN A 73 -4.35 -3.85 4.39
C GLN A 73 -5.80 -4.02 4.85
N SER A 74 -6.48 -2.94 5.24
CA SER A 74 -7.91 -2.98 5.65
C SER A 74 -8.84 -3.48 4.54
N SER A 75 -8.44 -3.33 3.27
CA SER A 75 -9.24 -3.78 2.13
C SER A 75 -9.42 -5.31 2.04
N GLY A 76 -8.53 -6.11 2.65
CA GLY A 76 -8.48 -7.56 2.49
C GLY A 76 -8.19 -8.05 1.06
N ARG A 77 -7.90 -7.13 0.12
CA ARG A 77 -7.69 -7.40 -1.31
C ARG A 77 -6.30 -6.94 -1.79
N ALA A 78 -5.32 -6.87 -0.89
CA ALA A 78 -3.97 -6.38 -1.18
C ALA A 78 -3.31 -7.07 -2.40
N LYS A 79 -3.52 -8.38 -2.57
CA LYS A 79 -3.00 -9.15 -3.72
C LYS A 79 -3.49 -8.63 -5.07
N GLU A 80 -4.78 -8.28 -5.14
CA GLU A 80 -5.44 -7.78 -6.34
C GLU A 80 -5.08 -6.31 -6.59
N LEU A 81 -5.10 -5.49 -5.53
CA LEU A 81 -4.75 -4.06 -5.61
C LEU A 81 -3.30 -3.82 -6.05
N LEU A 82 -2.39 -4.76 -5.75
CA LEU A 82 -0.99 -4.72 -6.17
C LEU A 82 -0.72 -5.40 -7.51
N GLY A 83 -1.75 -5.95 -8.16
CA GLY A 83 -1.63 -6.64 -9.45
C GLY A 83 -0.82 -7.94 -9.38
N GLN A 84 -0.75 -8.61 -8.24
CA GLN A 84 0.05 -9.84 -8.04
C GLN A 84 -0.76 -11.14 -8.22
N GLY A 85 -2.02 -11.04 -8.62
CA GLY A 85 -2.90 -12.18 -8.83
C GLY A 85 -4.31 -11.91 -8.35
N LEU A 86 -5.17 -12.91 -8.54
CA LEU A 86 -6.56 -12.89 -8.09
C LEU A 86 -6.71 -13.80 -6.86
N LEU A 87 -7.56 -13.42 -5.91
CA LEU A 87 -7.97 -14.32 -4.83
C LEU A 87 -8.98 -15.33 -5.37
N MET A 88 -8.86 -16.59 -4.91
CA MET A 88 -9.69 -17.69 -5.38
C MET A 88 -11.20 -17.46 -5.16
N ARG A 89 -11.57 -16.69 -4.12
CA ARG A 89 -12.97 -16.26 -3.89
C ARG A 89 -13.48 -15.27 -4.94
N SER A 90 -12.64 -14.36 -5.43
CA SER A 90 -13.04 -13.39 -6.47
C SER A 90 -13.20 -14.04 -7.85
N MET A 91 -12.61 -15.21 -8.06
CA MET A 91 -12.72 -15.97 -9.31
C MET A 91 -14.11 -16.59 -9.53
N GLN A 92 -14.89 -16.84 -8.48
CA GLN A 92 -16.19 -17.51 -8.57
C GLN A 92 -17.34 -16.59 -9.03
N GLU A 93 -17.18 -15.27 -8.89
CA GLU A 93 -18.25 -14.28 -9.19
C GLU A 93 -18.01 -13.49 -10.49
N ARG A 94 -16.90 -13.74 -11.21
CA ARG A 94 -16.45 -12.89 -12.32
C ARG A 94 -16.67 -13.50 -13.70
N ASN A 95 -17.04 -12.66 -14.66
CA ASN A 95 -17.15 -13.03 -16.07
C ASN A 95 -15.76 -13.37 -16.65
N GLN A 96 -15.70 -14.41 -17.49
CA GLN A 96 -14.46 -14.91 -18.13
C GLN A 96 -13.69 -13.82 -18.90
N GLU A 97 -14.39 -12.84 -19.49
CA GLU A 97 -13.77 -11.73 -20.21
C GLU A 97 -13.05 -10.73 -19.28
N GLN A 98 -13.63 -10.43 -18.12
CA GLN A 98 -13.00 -9.55 -17.13
C GLN A 98 -11.75 -10.21 -16.53
N GLU A 99 -11.81 -11.51 -16.26
CA GLU A 99 -10.67 -12.26 -15.74
C GLU A 99 -9.47 -12.25 -16.71
N LYS A 100 -9.74 -12.36 -18.02
CA LYS A 100 -8.71 -12.32 -19.07
C LYS A 100 -8.02 -10.97 -19.15
N ILE A 101 -8.77 -9.88 -18.96
CA ILE A 101 -8.24 -8.51 -18.96
C ILE A 101 -7.41 -8.25 -17.69
N GLU A 102 -7.88 -8.71 -16.53
CA GLU A 102 -7.14 -8.53 -15.28
C GLU A 102 -5.87 -9.38 -15.21
N LYS A 103 -5.89 -10.61 -15.73
CA LYS A 103 -4.67 -11.42 -15.92
C LYS A 103 -3.62 -10.69 -16.76
N ARG A 104 -4.03 -9.93 -17.79
CA ARG A 104 -3.12 -9.12 -18.61
C ARG A 104 -2.56 -7.89 -17.88
N ARG A 105 -3.19 -7.45 -16.78
CA ARG A 105 -2.76 -6.31 -15.96
C ARG A 105 -1.84 -6.72 -14.80
N GLN A 106 -1.57 -8.02 -14.65
CA GLN A 106 -0.71 -8.51 -13.58
C GLN A 106 0.74 -8.12 -13.84
N VAL A 107 1.43 -7.74 -12.77
CA VAL A 107 2.85 -7.44 -12.82
C VAL A 107 3.68 -8.73 -12.85
N PRO A 108 4.85 -8.72 -13.51
CA PRO A 108 5.79 -9.85 -13.47
C PRO A 108 6.24 -10.20 -12.05
N PHE A 109 6.57 -11.48 -11.81
CA PHE A 109 6.94 -12.00 -10.48
C PHE A 109 8.12 -11.28 -9.84
N HIS A 110 9.14 -10.89 -10.61
CA HIS A 110 10.30 -10.16 -10.07
C HIS A 110 9.96 -8.74 -9.58
N MET A 111 8.77 -8.24 -9.91
CA MET A 111 8.23 -6.99 -9.37
C MET A 111 7.29 -7.26 -8.18
N HIS A 112 7.02 -8.50 -7.77
CA HIS A 112 6.10 -8.75 -6.66
C HIS A 112 6.68 -8.25 -5.34
N ILE A 113 5.79 -7.71 -4.50
CA ILE A 113 6.09 -7.33 -3.12
C ILE A 113 5.53 -8.44 -2.24
N ASN A 114 6.35 -9.03 -1.39
CA ASN A 114 5.90 -10.12 -0.50
C ASN A 114 4.76 -9.61 0.41
N LEU A 115 3.59 -10.24 0.30
CA LEU A 115 2.39 -9.86 1.05
C LEU A 115 2.53 -10.17 2.55
N GLU A 116 3.23 -11.24 2.91
CA GLU A 116 3.48 -11.58 4.32
C GLU A 116 4.37 -10.54 4.98
N LEU A 117 5.38 -10.04 4.26
CA LEU A 117 6.22 -8.94 4.73
C LEU A 117 5.39 -7.67 4.92
N LEU A 118 4.52 -7.35 3.96
CA LEU A 118 3.64 -6.20 4.03
C LEU A 118 2.71 -6.26 5.25
N GLU A 119 2.10 -7.41 5.48
CA GLU A 119 1.22 -7.67 6.63
C GLU A 119 1.98 -7.59 7.94
N CYS A 120 3.16 -8.21 8.02
CA CYS A 120 4.03 -8.14 9.19
C CYS A 120 4.39 -6.70 9.55
N VAL A 121 4.84 -5.90 8.56
CA VAL A 121 5.18 -4.48 8.78
C VAL A 121 3.97 -3.69 9.31
N TYR A 122 2.80 -3.90 8.73
CA TYR A 122 1.57 -3.25 9.16
C TYR A 122 1.18 -3.62 10.60
N LEU A 123 1.17 -4.92 10.93
CA LEU A 123 0.79 -5.42 12.26
C LEU A 123 1.78 -5.00 13.34
N VAL A 124 3.09 -5.04 13.06
CA VAL A 124 4.11 -4.55 13.99
C VAL A 124 3.93 -3.05 14.23
N SER A 125 3.63 -2.27 13.18
CA SER A 125 3.37 -0.84 13.33
C SER A 125 2.13 -0.57 14.17
N ALA A 126 1.03 -1.30 13.91
CA ALA A 126 -0.20 -1.20 14.71
C ALA A 126 0.05 -1.57 16.18
N MET A 127 0.77 -2.66 16.43
CA MET A 127 1.11 -3.14 17.78
C MET A 127 1.85 -2.06 18.59
N LEU A 128 2.85 -1.42 17.98
CA LEU A 128 3.66 -0.38 18.64
C LEU A 128 2.87 0.90 18.94
N LEU A 129 1.75 1.14 18.25
CA LEU A 129 0.88 2.30 18.46
C LEU A 129 -0.25 1.99 19.44
N GLU A 130 -0.93 0.87 19.26
CA GLU A 130 -2.14 0.50 19.98
C GLU A 130 -1.85 -0.03 21.38
N ILE A 131 -0.83 -0.87 21.58
CA ILE A 131 -0.57 -1.47 22.91
C ILE A 131 -0.29 -0.41 23.98
N PRO A 132 0.61 0.57 23.77
CA PRO A 132 0.84 1.62 24.76
C PRO A 132 -0.41 2.48 25.00
N TYR A 133 -1.19 2.74 23.95
CA TYR A 133 -2.43 3.49 24.06
C TYR A 133 -3.46 2.73 24.91
N MET A 134 -3.69 1.45 24.62
CA MET A 134 -4.61 0.59 25.36
C MET A 134 -4.19 0.44 26.83
N ALA A 135 -2.90 0.28 27.11
CA ALA A 135 -2.40 0.18 28.49
C ALA A 135 -2.60 1.49 29.28
N ALA A 136 -2.38 2.65 28.65
CA ALA A 136 -2.59 3.94 29.28
C ALA A 136 -4.08 4.27 29.53
N HIS A 137 -4.98 3.73 28.70
CA HIS A 137 -6.43 3.97 28.75
C HIS A 137 -7.21 2.73 29.22
N GLU A 138 -6.55 1.78 29.89
CA GLU A 138 -7.16 0.51 30.31
C GLU A 138 -8.39 0.73 31.20
N PHE A 139 -8.37 1.80 32.01
CA PHE A 139 -9.45 2.20 32.92
C PHE A 139 -10.36 3.30 32.37
N ASP A 140 -10.09 3.82 31.16
CA ASP A 140 -10.90 4.87 30.56
C ASP A 140 -12.10 4.25 29.83
N ALA A 141 -13.31 4.53 30.33
CA ALA A 141 -14.56 4.01 29.78
C ALA A 141 -14.88 4.51 28.34
N ARG A 142 -14.11 5.47 27.82
CA ARG A 142 -14.23 6.00 26.45
C ARG A 142 -13.17 5.37 25.55
N ARG A 143 -13.47 4.18 25.04
CA ARG A 143 -12.81 3.68 23.82
C ARG A 143 -13.22 4.57 22.65
N ARG A 144 -12.26 5.05 21.87
CA ARG A 144 -12.51 5.63 20.54
C ARG A 144 -12.79 4.50 19.55
#